data_AF-A0A3M0WVH4-F1
#
_entry.id   AF-A0A3M0WVH4-F1
#
_cell.length_a   1.000
_cell.length_b   1.000
_cell.length_c   1.000
_cell.angle_alpha   90.00
_cell.angle_beta   90.00
_cell.angle_gamma   90.00
#
_symmetry.space_group_name_H-M   'P 1'
#
loop_
_entity.id
_entity.type
_entity.pdbx_description
1 polymer ?
#
loop_
_entity_poly.entity_id
_entity_poly.type
_entity_poly.pdbx_seq_one_letter_code
_entity_poly.pdbx_strand_id
1 'polypeptide(L)'
;MKNSKTKILATIGPATDSIENMEKLIECGVDAFRLNFSHGNKEYFERIFYNINEATNNSGAHIAILIDLQGPKIRVGELEDESVNLKTGKEIIITTDNIKGNSERIS
;
A
#
# COMPACT_ATOMS: atom_id res chain seq x y z
N MET A 1 -19.83 16.00 -17.91
CA MET A 1 -20.00 14.99 -16.84
C MET A 1 -19.35 13.70 -17.31
N LYS A 2 -18.58 13.04 -16.43
CA LYS A 2 -17.92 11.76 -16.72
C LYS A 2 -18.98 10.70 -17.04
N ASN A 3 -19.05 10.27 -18.30
CA ASN A 3 -20.05 9.32 -18.80
C ASN A 3 -19.65 7.84 -18.65
N SER A 4 -18.51 7.56 -18.00
CA SER A 4 -18.05 6.19 -17.76
C SER A 4 -18.93 5.49 -16.73
N LYS A 5 -19.43 4.30 -17.07
CA LYS A 5 -20.12 3.41 -16.14
C LYS A 5 -19.14 2.65 -15.23
N THR A 6 -17.92 2.41 -15.70
CA THR A 6 -16.85 1.75 -14.93
C THR A 6 -16.18 2.76 -14.01
N LYS A 7 -15.99 2.35 -12.75
CA LYS A 7 -15.39 3.15 -11.67
C LYS A 7 -13.90 2.87 -11.53
N ILE A 8 -13.13 3.89 -11.16
CA ILE A 8 -11.68 3.82 -11.00
C ILE A 8 -11.31 3.90 -9.52
N LEU A 9 -10.59 2.89 -9.04
CA LEU A 9 -10.00 2.84 -7.70
C LEU A 9 -8.49 3.05 -7.83
N ALA A 10 -7.94 4.07 -7.16
CA ALA A 10 -6.50 4.31 -7.12
C ALA A 10 -5.95 4.06 -5.71
N THR A 11 -4.80 3.39 -5.61
CA THR A 11 -4.13 3.18 -4.31
C THR A 11 -3.30 4.40 -3.97
N ILE A 12 -3.51 4.95 -2.77
CA ILE A 12 -2.71 6.07 -2.27
C ILE A 12 -1.45 5.52 -1.58
N GLY A 13 -0.31 6.15 -1.88
CA GLY A 13 0.96 5.88 -1.23
C GLY A 13 1.88 7.10 -1.28
N PRO A 14 3.17 6.97 -0.92
CA PRO A 14 4.11 8.11 -0.82
C PRO A 14 4.25 8.95 -2.09
N ALA A 15 4.00 8.39 -3.27
CA ALA A 15 4.05 9.13 -4.53
C ALA A 15 2.82 10.01 -4.77
N THR A 16 1.72 9.78 -4.06
CA THR A 16 0.40 10.37 -4.34
C THR A 16 -0.30 10.87 -3.06
N ASP A 17 0.41 11.02 -1.95
CA ASP A 17 -0.19 11.33 -0.65
C ASP A 17 -0.34 12.83 -0.34
N SER A 18 0.18 13.70 -1.20
CA SER A 18 -0.06 15.14 -1.14
C SER A 18 -1.45 15.52 -1.69
N ILE A 19 -2.05 16.58 -1.16
CA ILE A 19 -3.31 17.16 -1.65
C ILE A 19 -3.26 17.43 -3.16
N GLU A 20 -2.21 18.10 -3.64
CA GLU A 20 -2.04 18.44 -5.06
C GLU A 20 -2.09 17.20 -5.99
N ASN A 21 -1.40 16.13 -5.62
CA ASN A 21 -1.45 14.89 -6.42
C ASN A 21 -2.81 14.18 -6.31
N MET A 22 -3.50 14.25 -5.17
CA MET A 22 -4.86 13.73 -5.05
C MET A 22 -5.84 14.50 -5.94
N GLU A 23 -5.73 15.83 -6.00
CA GLU A 23 -6.53 16.68 -6.91
C GLU A 23 -6.29 16.30 -8.37
N LYS A 24 -5.03 16.11 -8.78
CA LYS A 24 -4.70 15.61 -10.13
C LYS A 24 -5.33 14.26 -10.42
N LEU A 25 -5.36 13.34 -9.44
CA LEU A 25 -6.02 12.04 -9.59
C LEU A 25 -7.54 12.18 -9.72
N ILE A 26 -8.15 13.12 -8.99
CA ILE A 26 -9.57 13.45 -9.08
C ILE A 26 -9.91 14.02 -10.47
N GLU A 27 -9.11 14.95 -10.96
CA GLU A 27 -9.23 15.53 -12.30
C GLU A 27 -9.09 14.47 -13.40
N CYS A 28 -8.14 13.54 -13.24
CA CYS A 28 -7.98 12.38 -14.12
C CYS A 28 -9.15 11.38 -14.03
N GLY A 29 -10.05 11.54 -13.06
CA GLY A 29 -11.25 10.75 -12.91
C GLY A 29 -11.09 9.54 -11.99
N VAL A 30 -10.43 9.64 -10.85
CA VAL A 30 -10.58 8.63 -9.80
C VAL A 30 -12.01 8.69 -9.21
N ASP A 31 -12.58 7.55 -8.83
CA ASP A 31 -13.89 7.48 -8.14
C ASP A 31 -13.73 7.07 -6.67
N ALA A 32 -12.63 6.38 -6.33
CA ALA A 32 -12.32 5.95 -4.97
C ALA A 32 -10.82 5.88 -4.72
N PHE A 33 -10.41 6.13 -3.48
CA PHE A 33 -9.05 5.92 -3.01
C PHE A 33 -8.96 4.67 -2.13
N ARG A 34 -8.04 3.76 -2.47
CA ARG A 34 -7.67 2.59 -1.68
C ARG A 34 -6.54 2.96 -0.72
N LEU A 35 -6.74 2.72 0.56
CA LEU A 35 -5.72 2.83 1.60
C LEU A 35 -5.31 1.42 2.04
N ASN A 36 -4.10 1.01 1.68
CA ASN A 36 -3.57 -0.31 2.03
C ASN A 36 -2.93 -0.27 3.42
N PHE A 37 -3.57 -0.89 4.41
CA PHE A 37 -3.11 -0.89 5.81
C PHE A 37 -1.96 -1.85 6.06
N SER A 38 -1.40 -2.49 5.02
CA SER A 38 -0.20 -3.32 5.15
C SER A 38 1.08 -2.52 5.46
N HIS A 39 1.05 -1.21 5.24
CA HIS A 39 2.18 -0.30 5.36
C HIS A 39 1.71 1.03 5.98
N GLY A 40 2.57 1.68 6.76
CA GLY A 40 2.25 2.95 7.42
C GLY A 40 1.76 2.77 8.86
N ASN A 41 1.73 3.88 9.59
CA ASN A 41 1.28 3.96 10.98
C ASN A 41 0.01 4.81 11.08
N LYS A 42 -0.53 4.93 12.29
CA LYS A 42 -1.77 5.67 12.54
C LYS A 42 -1.65 7.14 12.08
N GLU A 43 -0.53 7.77 12.39
CA GLU A 43 -0.25 9.18 12.10
C GLU A 43 -0.21 9.43 10.58
N TYR A 44 0.38 8.50 9.83
CA TYR A 44 0.36 8.53 8.36
C TYR A 44 -1.07 8.52 7.85
N PHE A 45 -1.89 7.56 8.28
CA PHE A 45 -3.26 7.45 7.80
C PHE A 45 -4.13 8.64 8.21
N GLU A 46 -3.97 9.19 9.42
CA GLU A 46 -4.65 10.41 9.85
C GLU A 46 -4.37 11.58 8.88
N ARG A 47 -3.09 11.78 8.50
CA ARG A 47 -2.72 12.77 7.49
C ARG A 47 -3.37 12.47 6.14
N ILE A 48 -3.40 11.21 5.70
CA ILE A 48 -4.04 10.83 4.43
C ILE A 48 -5.53 11.18 4.44
N PHE A 49 -6.25 10.86 5.52
CA PHE A 49 -7.68 11.18 5.62
C PHE A 49 -7.93 12.68 5.54
N TYR A 50 -7.11 13.49 6.21
CA TYR A 50 -7.18 14.94 6.11
C TYR A 50 -6.96 15.43 4.68
N ASN A 51 -5.88 14.96 4.03
CA ASN A 51 -5.54 15.35 2.66
C ASN A 51 -6.63 14.94 1.64
N ILE A 52 -7.20 13.74 1.78
CA ILE A 52 -8.30 13.30 0.92
C ILE A 52 -9.51 14.21 1.08
N ASN A 53 -9.87 14.57 2.31
CA ASN A 53 -10.99 15.45 2.59
C ASN A 53 -10.77 16.84 1.99
N GLU A 54 -9.57 17.41 2.14
CA GLU A 54 -9.22 18.70 1.55
C GLU A 54 -9.26 18.65 0.01
N ALA A 55 -8.60 17.69 -0.62
CA ALA A 55 -8.59 17.52 -2.08
C ALA A 55 -10.02 17.33 -2.65
N THR A 56 -10.86 16.59 -1.94
CA THR A 56 -12.26 16.34 -2.32
C THR A 56 -13.08 17.63 -2.25
N ASN A 57 -12.90 18.42 -1.20
CA ASN A 57 -13.57 19.72 -1.04
C ASN A 57 -13.12 20.72 -2.11
N ASN A 58 -11.80 20.82 -2.37
CA ASN A 58 -11.25 21.71 -3.39
C ASN A 58 -11.74 21.36 -4.80
N SER A 59 -11.89 20.07 -5.09
CA SER A 59 -12.33 19.57 -6.40
C SER A 59 -13.85 19.57 -6.58
N GLY A 60 -14.63 19.72 -5.50
CA GLY A 60 -16.09 19.55 -5.50
C GLY A 60 -16.54 18.14 -5.93
N ALA A 61 -15.67 17.14 -5.78
CA ALA A 61 -15.92 15.76 -6.18
C ALA A 61 -16.46 14.94 -5.00
N HIS A 62 -17.01 13.77 -5.28
CA HIS A 62 -17.32 12.78 -4.25
C HIS A 62 -16.42 11.57 -4.46
N ILE A 63 -15.49 11.35 -3.52
CA ILE A 63 -14.52 10.26 -3.57
C ILE A 63 -14.79 9.30 -2.42
N ALA A 64 -14.97 8.02 -2.73
CA ALA A 64 -15.08 6.99 -1.71
C ALA A 64 -13.71 6.61 -1.17
N ILE A 65 -13.62 6.24 0.11
CA ILE A 65 -12.40 5.68 0.71
C ILE A 65 -12.63 4.19 0.96
N LEU A 66 -11.73 3.36 0.43
CA LEU A 66 -11.71 1.92 0.64
C LEU A 66 -10.51 1.57 1.52
N ILE A 67 -10.78 1.07 2.71
CA ILE A 67 -9.75 0.55 3.61
C ILE A 67 -9.51 -0.92 3.28
N ASP A 68 -8.29 -1.24 2.89
CA ASP A 68 -7.86 -2.59 2.59
C ASP A 68 -7.05 -3.15 3.75
N LEU A 69 -7.64 -4.15 4.43
CA LEU A 69 -7.05 -4.80 5.59
C LEU A 69 -5.99 -5.81 5.14
N GLN A 70 -4.87 -5.86 5.86
CA GLN A 70 -3.75 -6.74 5.51
C GLN A 70 -4.12 -8.24 5.51
N GLY A 71 -5.01 -8.68 6.40
CA GLY A 71 -5.33 -10.09 6.61
C GLY A 71 -4.16 -10.88 7.23
N PRO A 72 -4.31 -12.22 7.39
CA PRO A 72 -3.24 -13.09 7.82
C PRO A 72 -2.13 -13.12 6.76
N LYS A 73 -0.89 -12.90 7.18
CA LYS A 73 0.23 -12.62 6.28
C LYS A 73 1.35 -13.62 6.48
N ILE A 74 1.76 -14.27 5.38
CA ILE A 74 2.92 -15.15 5.34
C ILE A 74 4.01 -14.40 4.56
N ARG A 75 5.08 -14.01 5.25
CA ARG A 75 6.28 -13.40 4.67
C ARG A 75 7.49 -13.97 5.41
N VAL A 76 8.63 -13.93 4.72
CA VAL A 76 9.91 -14.17 5.39
C VAL A 76 10.19 -13.07 6.41
N GLY A 77 10.91 -13.44 7.47
CA GLY A 77 11.45 -12.53 8.47
C GLY A 77 12.58 -11.65 7.92
N GLU A 78 13.32 -11.04 8.84
CA GLU A 78 14.51 -10.26 8.46
C GLU A 78 15.58 -11.15 7.85
N LEU A 79 16.37 -10.61 6.93
CA LEU A 79 17.51 -11.30 6.32
C LEU A 79 18.83 -10.74 6.90
N GLU A 80 19.89 -11.55 6.88
CA GLU A 80 21.23 -11.11 7.29
C GLU A 80 21.78 -10.02 6.36
N ASP A 81 21.54 -10.16 5.06
CA ASP A 81 21.86 -9.21 4.00
C ASP A 81 20.58 -8.60 3.39
N GLU A 82 20.71 -7.59 2.53
CA GLU A 82 19.55 -6.98 1.84
C GLU A 82 18.74 -7.99 1.00
N SER A 83 19.40 -9.04 0.52
CA SER A 83 18.79 -10.12 -0.24
C SER A 83 19.62 -11.39 -0.14
N VAL A 84 18.98 -12.53 -0.40
CA VAL A 84 19.64 -13.84 -0.36
C VAL A 84 19.47 -14.52 -1.72
N ASN A 85 20.59 -14.94 -2.31
CA ASN A 85 20.57 -15.72 -3.55
C ASN A 85 20.40 -17.22 -3.27
N LEU A 86 19.34 -17.81 -3.82
CA LEU A 86 19.07 -19.24 -3.71
C LEU A 86 19.56 -19.97 -4.97
N LYS A 87 20.28 -21.08 -4.77
CA LYS A 87 20.80 -21.91 -5.86
C LYS A 87 19.86 -23.08 -6.12
N THR A 88 19.53 -23.33 -7.38
CA THR A 88 18.71 -24.48 -7.79
C THR A 88 19.31 -25.79 -7.25
N GLY A 89 18.47 -26.60 -6.61
CA GLY A 89 18.88 -27.87 -6.00
C GLY A 89 19.53 -27.75 -4.62
N LYS A 90 19.77 -26.54 -4.10
CA LYS A 90 20.18 -26.34 -2.70
C LYS A 90 18.94 -26.41 -1.80
N GLU A 91 19.03 -27.19 -0.72
CA GLU A 91 18.00 -27.24 0.32
C GLU A 91 17.98 -25.94 1.14
N ILE A 92 16.78 -25.57 1.60
CA ILE A 92 16.57 -24.45 2.50
C ILE A 92 15.51 -24.80 3.55
N ILE A 93 15.71 -24.33 4.77
CA ILE A 93 14.80 -24.56 5.89
C ILE A 93 13.93 -23.31 6.09
N ILE A 94 12.61 -23.49 6.05
CA ILE A 94 11.63 -22.48 6.50
C ILE A 94 11.26 -22.83 7.94
N THR A 95 11.48 -21.91 8.88
CA THR A 95 11.21 -22.12 10.31
C THR A 95 10.22 -21.09 10.85
N THR A 96 9.66 -21.36 12.03
CA THR A 96 8.88 -20.39 12.83
C THR A 96 9.73 -19.69 13.90
N ASP A 97 11.01 -20.02 14.00
CA ASP A 97 11.92 -19.40 14.97
C ASP A 97 12.30 -17.99 14.55
N ASN A 98 12.39 -17.05 15.49
CA ASN A 98 12.81 -15.68 15.21
C ASN A 98 14.33 -15.60 14.92
N ILE A 99 14.71 -15.60 13.65
CA ILE A 99 16.11 -15.53 13.17
C ILE A 99 16.25 -14.51 12.04
N LYS A 100 17.48 -14.03 11.82
CA LYS A 100 17.85 -13.40 10.56
C LYS A 100 18.16 -14.49 9.54
N GLY A 101 17.46 -14.48 8.41
CA GLY A 101 17.52 -15.51 7.39
C GLY A 101 18.70 -15.37 6.44
N ASN A 102 19.16 -16.50 5.90
CA ASN A 102 20.20 -16.58 4.88
C ASN A 102 19.91 -17.71 3.87
N SER A 103 20.91 -18.11 3.07
CA SER A 103 20.72 -19.11 2.00
C SER A 103 20.43 -20.55 2.49
N GLU A 104 20.38 -20.78 3.80
CA GLU A 104 20.21 -22.11 4.42
C GLU A 104 18.99 -22.18 5.32
N ARG A 105 18.67 -21.11 6.04
CA ARG A 105 17.54 -21.06 6.98
C ARG A 105 16.90 -19.67 6.96
N ILE A 106 15.57 -19.63 6.83
CA ILE A 106 14.78 -18.39 6.79
C ILE A 106 13.53 -18.58 7.68
N SER A 107 13.19 -17.55 8.45
CA SER A 107 11.93 -17.49 9.21
C SER A 107 10.79 -16.93 8.38
#